data_AF-A0A0G4MV28-F1
#
_entry.id   AF-A0A0G4MV28-F1
#
_cell.length_a   1.000
_cell.length_b   1.000
_cell.length_c   1.000
_cell.angle_alpha   90.00
_cell.angle_beta   90.00
_cell.angle_gamma   90.00
#
_symmetry.space_group_name_H-M   'P 1'
#
loop_
_entity.id
_entity.type
_entity.pdbx_description
1 polymer ?
#
loop_
_entity_poly.entity_id
_entity_poly.type
_entity_poly.pdbx_seq_one_letter_code
_entity_poly.pdbx_strand_id
1 'polypeptide(L)' 'YYNLATDLYEYGWCQSFHFCRFAVGEGLEKAIARHEHYLAHRMHIAEGARVLDVGCGVGGPARQIATFTGA' A
#
# COMPACT_ATOMS: atom_id res chain seq x y z
N TYR A 1 -18.38 -15.39 4.36
CA TYR A 1 -18.73 -14.13 3.67
C TYR A 1 -17.48 -13.26 3.47
N TYR A 2 -16.79 -12.86 4.54
CA TYR A 2 -15.55 -12.06 4.42
C TYR A 2 -14.42 -12.75 3.64
N ASN A 3 -14.10 -14.03 3.90
CA ASN A 3 -12.98 -14.69 3.21
C ASN A 3 -13.16 -14.76 1.67
N LEU A 4 -14.35 -15.18 1.20
CA LEU A 4 -14.61 -15.27 -0.24
C LEU A 4 -14.65 -13.90 -0.92
N ALA A 5 -15.16 -12.87 -0.23
CA ALA A 5 -15.16 -11.51 -0.75
C ALA A 5 -13.72 -10.96 -0.84
N THR A 6 -12.92 -11.15 0.21
CA THR A 6 -11.51 -10.72 0.24
C THR A 6 -10.73 -11.33 -0.91
N ASP A 7 -10.79 -12.64 -1.12
CA ASP A 7 -10.06 -13.31 -2.21
C ASP A 7 -10.43 -12.75 -3.59
N LEU A 8 -11.73 -12.45 -3.80
CA LEU A 8 -12.23 -11.91 -5.07
C LEU A 8 -11.82 -10.45 -5.29
N TYR A 9 -11.79 -9.64 -4.21
CA TYR A 9 -11.32 -8.26 -4.25
C TYR A 9 -9.80 -8.17 -4.43
N GLU A 10 -9.05 -9.05 -3.78
CA GLU A 10 -7.60 -9.15 -3.95
C GLU A 10 -7.24 -9.54 -5.39
N TYR A 11 -8.01 -10.45 -6.00
CA TYR A 11 -7.85 -10.82 -7.40
C TYR A 11 -8.23 -9.70 -8.37
N GLY A 12 -9.32 -8.97 -8.09
CA GLY A 12 -9.85 -7.95 -8.99
C GLY A 12 -9.20 -6.56 -8.88
N TRP A 13 -8.59 -6.23 -7.75
CA TRP A 13 -8.10 -4.88 -7.47
C TRP A 13 -6.57 -4.85 -7.25
N CYS A 14 -6.12 -5.59 -6.24
CA CYS A 14 -4.74 -5.87 -5.78
C CYS A 14 -4.77 -6.00 -4.24
N GLN A 15 -3.60 -6.13 -3.62
CA GLN A 15 -3.44 -6.24 -2.16
C GLN A 15 -3.51 -4.88 -1.43
N SER A 16 -3.65 -3.76 -2.16
CA SER A 16 -3.75 -2.41 -1.59
C SER A 16 -5.07 -1.76 -1.99
N PHE A 17 -6.03 -1.76 -1.07
CA PHE A 17 -7.39 -1.26 -1.30
C PHE A 17 -7.50 0.26 -1.16
N HIS A 18 -6.71 0.99 -1.96
CA HIS A 18 -6.84 2.44 -2.11
C HIS A 18 -6.55 2.88 -3.55
N PHE A 19 -6.86 4.14 -3.84
CA PHE A 19 -6.57 4.76 -5.13
C PHE A 19 -5.16 5.36 -5.15
N CYS A 20 -4.63 5.55 -6.36
CA CYS A 20 -3.37 6.24 -6.60
C CYS A 20 -3.47 7.11 -7.85
N ARG A 21 -2.58 8.09 -7.97
CA ARG A 21 -2.42 8.87 -9.21
C ARG A 21 -1.47 8.14 -10.13
N PHE A 22 -1.85 7.97 -11.40
CA PHE A 22 -0.99 7.41 -12.44
C PHE A 22 -0.03 8.44 -13.04
N ALA A 23 1.16 7.98 -13.41
CA ALA A 23 2.04 8.63 -14.37
C ALA A 23 1.80 8.06 -15.79
N VAL A 24 2.24 8.80 -16.82
CA VAL A 24 2.09 8.36 -18.22
C VAL A 24 2.84 7.04 -18.43
N GLY A 25 2.13 6.01 -18.89
CA GLY A 25 2.69 4.68 -19.15
C GLY A 25 2.93 3.82 -17.90
N GLU A 26 2.45 4.25 -16.73
CA GLU A 26 2.63 3.51 -15.48
C GLU A 26 1.51 2.48 -15.26
N GLY A 27 1.88 1.24 -14.91
CA GLY A 27 0.93 0.20 -14.53
C GLY A 27 0.39 0.37 -13.11
N LEU A 28 -0.78 -0.22 -12.82
CA LEU A 28 -1.49 -0.09 -11.54
C LEU A 28 -0.60 -0.42 -10.32
N GLU A 29 0.06 -1.58 -10.31
CA GLU A 29 0.91 -2.01 -9.19
C GLU A 29 2.03 -1.00 -8.88
N LYS A 30 2.68 -0.48 -9.93
CA LYS A 30 3.74 0.52 -9.79
C LYS A 30 3.20 1.86 -9.30
N ALA A 31 2.03 2.27 -9.81
CA ALA A 31 1.39 3.52 -9.41
C ALA A 31 0.96 3.50 -7.93
N ILE A 32 0.45 2.35 -7.45
CA ILE A 32 0.11 2.13 -6.04
C ILE A 32 1.37 2.16 -5.18
N ALA A 33 2.39 1.38 -5.51
CA ALA A 33 3.63 1.34 -4.73
C ALA A 33 4.29 2.72 -4.66
N ARG A 34 4.35 3.46 -5.77
CA ARG A 34 4.88 4.84 -5.79
C ARG A 34 4.06 5.77 -4.90
N HIS A 35 2.74 5.60 -4.85
CA HIS A 35 1.90 6.40 -3.96
C HIS A 35 2.20 6.10 -2.49
N GLU A 36 2.35 4.83 -2.14
CA GLU A 36 2.72 4.39 -0.78
C GLU A 36 4.13 4.89 -0.39
N HIS A 37 5.10 4.82 -1.29
CA HIS A 37 6.46 5.37 -1.09
C HIS A 37 6.43 6.88 -0.89
N TYR A 38 5.62 7.59 -1.68
CA TYR A 38 5.45 9.02 -1.54
C TYR A 38 4.85 9.38 -0.18
N LEU A 39 3.84 8.64 0.28
CA LEU A 39 3.25 8.82 1.61
C LEU A 39 4.29 8.62 2.71
N ALA A 40 5.05 7.53 2.65
CA ALA A 40 6.10 7.25 3.62
C ALA A 40 7.17 8.35 3.66
N HIS A 41 7.61 8.82 2.48
CA HIS A 41 8.55 9.92 2.36
C HIS A 41 8.00 11.23 2.94
N ARG A 42 6.74 11.57 2.64
CA ARG A 42 6.06 12.77 3.15
C ARG A 42 5.82 12.75 4.66
N MET A 43 5.71 11.56 5.24
CA MET A 43 5.59 11.35 6.69
C MET A 43 6.95 11.22 7.39
N HIS A 44 8.05 11.24 6.64
CA HIS A 44 9.41 11.03 7.15
C HIS A 44 9.57 9.71 7.93
N ILE A 45 8.89 8.66 7.48
CA ILE A 45 9.08 7.31 8.02
C ILE A 45 10.47 6.83 7.63
N ALA A 46 11.25 6.41 8.62
CA ALA A 46 12.63 5.98 8.46
C ALA A 46 12.86 4.65 9.18
N GLU A 47 14.00 4.02 8.91
CA GLU A 47 14.40 2.76 9.52
C GLU A 47 14.28 2.80 11.05
N GLY A 48 13.69 1.75 11.62
CA GLY A 48 13.46 1.62 13.06
C GLY A 48 12.30 2.47 13.62
N ALA A 49 11.56 3.19 12.79
CA ALA A 49 10.36 3.90 13.23
C ALA A 49 9.23 2.93 13.62
N ARG A 50 8.52 3.24 14.70
CA ARG A 50 7.29 2.51 15.05
C ARG A 50 6.09 3.26 14.50
N VAL A 51 5.38 2.64 13.56
CA VAL A 51 4.25 3.25 12.83
C VAL A 51 2.97 2.46 13.11
N LEU A 52 1.84 3.17 13.28
CA LEU A 52 0.51 2.58 13.42
C LEU A 52 -0.32 2.88 12.16
N ASP A 53 -0.79 1.82 11.49
CA ASP A 53 -1.72 1.92 10.37
C ASP A 53 -3.16 1.69 10.87
N VAL A 54 -3.92 2.79 11.05
CA VAL A 54 -5.30 2.74 11.53
C VAL A 54 -6.25 2.57 10.35
N GLY A 55 -6.95 1.43 10.31
CA GLY A 55 -7.78 1.06 9.15
C GLY A 55 -6.99 0.34 8.06
N CYS A 56 -6.01 -0.47 8.46
CA CYS A 56 -5.04 -1.13 7.58
C CYS A 56 -5.63 -2.11 6.55
N GLY A 57 -6.91 -2.47 6.65
CA GLY A 57 -7.54 -3.44 5.76
C GLY A 57 -6.78 -4.77 5.74
N VAL A 58 -6.38 -5.23 4.56
CA VAL A 58 -5.57 -6.46 4.37
C VAL A 58 -4.06 -6.22 4.53
N GLY A 59 -3.65 -4.99 4.84
CA GLY A 59 -2.27 -4.63 5.21
C GLY A 59 -1.29 -4.45 4.05
N GLY A 60 -1.75 -4.39 2.79
CA GLY A 60 -0.88 -4.15 1.64
C GLY A 60 -0.01 -2.90 1.77
N PRO A 61 -0.59 -1.71 2.02
CA PRO A 61 0.17 -0.47 2.11
C PRO A 61 1.22 -0.48 3.21
N ALA A 62 0.87 -0.96 4.40
CA ALA A 62 1.81 -1.06 5.52
C ALA A 62 3.01 -1.97 5.18
N ARG A 63 2.78 -3.12 4.54
CA ARG A 63 3.87 -4.03 4.12
C ARG A 63 4.78 -3.40 3.07
N GLN A 64 4.20 -2.65 2.13
CA GLN A 64 4.99 -1.94 1.13
C GLN A 64 5.85 -0.85 1.77
N ILE A 65 5.24 0.00 2.61
CA ILE A 65 5.94 1.07 3.32
C ILE A 65 7.08 0.52 4.20
N ALA A 66 6.84 -0.56 4.95
CA ALA A 66 7.88 -1.21 5.75
C ALA A 66 9.04 -1.70 4.88
N THR A 67 8.74 -2.34 3.74
CA THR A 67 9.74 -2.81 2.78
C THR A 67 10.55 -1.66 2.17
N PHE A 68 9.91 -0.53 1.87
CA PHE A 68 10.56 0.64 1.29
C PHE A 68 11.43 1.43 2.28
N THR A 69 11.00 1.54 3.54
CA THR A 69 11.63 2.42 4.54
C THR A 69 12.55 1.70 5.54
N GLY A 70 12.39 0.40 5.73
CA GLY A 70 13.04 -0.35 6.81
C GLY A 70 12.45 -0.11 8.20
N ALA A 71 11.28 0.51 8.29
CA ALA A 71 10.53 0.69 9.54
C ALA A 71 9.93 -0.63 10.05
#